data_AF-A0A4R4AAE0-F1
#
_entry.id   AF-A0A4R4AAE0-F1
#
_cell.length_a   1.000
_cell.length_b   1.000
_cell.length_c   1.000
_cell.angle_alpha   90.00
_cell.angle_beta   90.00
_cell.angle_gamma   90.00
#
_symmetry.space_group_name_H-M   'P 1'
#
loop_
_entity.id
_entity.type
_entity.pdbx_description
1 polymer ?
#
loop_
_entity_poly.entity_id
_entity_poly.type
_entity_poly.pdbx_seq_one_letter_code
_entity_poly.pdbx_strand_id
1 'polypeptide(L)'
;MMKRMVMKKMALAALVLGALGNAVAGPVVTQWGYSADARFVDNRFSGSSGEIQVTGSELSWGSGSYCSGMDTWLGCWGTTVTPDFRSPSTDADHNRSALTIGNGVTNDLTGGGPAVGSVATVVDGSADDAAEIGVGTSLTHWNNRLSSRYSTLEWGRVATSLTLTPELPASGASVDTRTLDFEFFFKETANQGTCAGDSTNPCPDLFGLLAVQTLDIPFLYDGNEYLVSLLLQDASGGVAPIATLHEEECAALGLGAGCQGFRTAEEQATTFQFAFAVSTEALFPPAAAQPVQSVPLPAPLGLIGGGLLAAGLSRRLGRRGR
;
A
#
# COMPACT_ATOMS: atom_id res chain seq x y z
N MET A 1 -78.16 17.66 45.22
CA MET A 1 -76.80 17.13 45.52
C MET A 1 -76.50 16.09 44.45
N MET A 2 -75.44 16.08 43.65
CA MET A 2 -74.09 16.64 43.72
C MET A 2 -73.63 17.01 42.30
N LYS A 3 -72.91 18.13 42.19
CA LYS A 3 -72.02 18.48 41.06
C LYS A 3 -70.85 17.49 41.00
N ARG A 4 -70.26 17.35 39.80
CA ARG A 4 -68.81 17.20 39.46
C ARG A 4 -68.65 16.16 38.34
N MET A 5 -67.73 16.24 37.39
CA MET A 5 -66.83 17.29 36.89
C MET A 5 -66.32 16.72 35.57
N VAL A 6 -66.35 17.51 34.50
CA VAL A 6 -65.70 17.18 33.23
C VAL A 6 -64.19 17.21 33.45
N MET A 7 -63.50 16.07 33.27
CA MET A 7 -62.06 15.99 33.39
C MET A 7 -61.43 16.21 32.00
N LYS A 8 -60.84 17.40 31.85
CA LYS A 8 -60.09 17.84 30.66
C LYS A 8 -58.86 16.94 30.49
N LYS A 9 -58.71 16.32 29.32
CA LYS A 9 -57.44 15.74 28.88
C LYS A 9 -56.51 16.89 28.49
N MET A 10 -55.60 17.26 29.39
CA MET A 10 -54.48 18.15 29.08
C MET A 10 -53.49 17.41 28.18
N ALA A 11 -53.25 17.97 27.00
CA ALA A 11 -52.12 17.63 26.16
C ALA A 11 -50.84 18.17 26.82
N LEU A 12 -49.84 17.29 27.00
CA LEU A 12 -48.49 17.70 27.32
C LEU A 12 -47.65 17.47 26.05
N ALA A 13 -47.53 18.52 25.24
CA ALA A 13 -46.54 18.57 24.17
C ALA A 13 -45.18 18.90 24.80
N ALA A 14 -44.34 17.86 24.96
CA ALA A 14 -42.94 18.05 25.30
C ALA A 14 -42.20 18.54 24.04
N LEU A 15 -41.99 19.85 23.95
CA LEU A 15 -41.07 20.45 23.00
C LEU A 15 -39.65 20.16 23.48
N VAL A 16 -39.10 19.02 23.06
CA VAL A 16 -37.66 18.77 23.13
C VAL A 16 -37.04 19.58 21.97
N LEU A 17 -36.61 20.81 22.25
CA LEU A 17 -35.62 21.47 21.41
C LEU A 17 -34.31 20.70 21.57
N GLY A 18 -34.12 19.67 20.74
CA GLY A 18 -32.80 19.12 20.48
C GLY A 18 -32.00 20.19 19.75
N ALA A 19 -31.07 20.83 20.46
CA ALA A 19 -30.01 21.59 19.82
C ALA A 19 -29.15 20.60 19.03
N LEU A 20 -29.48 20.43 17.75
CA LEU A 20 -28.56 19.89 16.76
C LEU A 20 -27.48 20.95 16.56
N GLY A 21 -26.49 20.95 17.46
CA GLY A 21 -25.23 21.61 17.17
C GLY A 21 -24.60 20.86 16.01
N ASN A 22 -24.61 21.45 14.81
CA ASN A 22 -23.74 20.99 13.75
C ASN A 22 -22.32 21.11 14.30
N ALA A 23 -21.66 19.99 14.58
CA ALA A 23 -20.23 20.00 14.82
C ALA A 23 -19.61 20.53 13.53
N VAL A 24 -19.10 21.76 13.57
CA VAL A 24 -18.35 22.33 12.46
C VAL A 24 -16.99 21.66 12.50
N ALA A 25 -16.56 21.08 11.38
CA ALA A 25 -15.22 20.53 11.27
C ALA A 25 -14.18 21.61 11.60
N GLY A 26 -13.10 21.22 12.28
CA GLY A 26 -11.99 22.11 12.54
C GLY A 26 -11.26 22.54 11.27
N PRO A 27 -10.27 23.44 11.37
CA PRO A 27 -9.45 23.80 10.22
C PRO A 27 -8.75 22.56 9.64
N VAL A 28 -8.61 22.53 8.32
CA VAL A 28 -7.84 21.49 7.64
C VAL A 28 -6.39 21.57 8.11
N VAL A 29 -5.83 20.41 8.49
CA VAL A 29 -4.42 20.26 8.82
C VAL A 29 -3.65 20.33 7.50
N THR A 30 -2.71 21.27 7.40
CA THR A 30 -1.91 21.47 6.19
C THR A 30 -0.55 20.80 6.27
N GLN A 31 -0.12 20.42 7.47
CA GLN A 31 1.13 19.70 7.71
C GLN A 31 0.98 18.74 8.88
N TRP A 32 1.49 17.53 8.71
CA TRP A 32 1.56 16.48 9.72
C TRP A 32 3.01 16.14 10.01
N GLY A 33 3.38 16.05 11.28
CA GLY A 33 4.49 15.22 11.72
C GLY A 33 4.07 13.75 11.64
N TYR A 34 5.00 12.86 11.33
CA TYR A 34 4.70 11.44 11.19
C TYR A 34 5.73 10.52 11.84
N SER A 35 5.27 9.30 12.15
CA SER A 35 6.09 8.15 12.51
C SER A 35 5.59 6.95 11.73
N ALA A 36 6.38 6.50 10.74
CA ALA A 36 6.07 5.37 9.87
C ALA A 36 7.00 4.20 10.19
N ASP A 37 6.46 3.03 10.46
CA ASP A 37 7.23 1.82 10.78
C ASP A 37 6.78 0.63 9.95
N ALA A 38 7.68 -0.34 9.78
CA ALA A 38 7.39 -1.60 9.12
C ALA A 38 8.14 -2.74 9.81
N ARG A 39 7.50 -3.91 9.87
CA ARG A 39 8.12 -5.12 10.43
C ARG A 39 7.65 -6.39 9.73
N PHE A 40 8.53 -7.37 9.63
CA PHE A 40 8.15 -8.74 9.30
C PHE A 40 7.32 -9.34 10.43
N VAL A 41 6.16 -9.90 10.09
CA VAL A 41 5.24 -10.52 11.06
C VAL A 41 4.97 -11.99 10.75
N ASP A 42 5.31 -12.44 9.56
CA ASP A 42 5.12 -13.82 9.12
C ASP A 42 6.10 -14.14 7.99
N ASN A 43 6.52 -15.40 7.89
CA ASN A 43 7.46 -15.86 6.86
C ASN A 43 7.35 -17.37 6.65
N ARG A 44 7.72 -17.81 5.45
CA ARG A 44 7.88 -19.22 5.12
C ARG A 44 9.16 -19.44 4.33
N PHE A 45 9.96 -20.38 4.83
CA PHE A 45 11.14 -20.89 4.16
C PHE A 45 10.91 -22.34 3.73
N SER A 46 11.58 -22.77 2.66
CA SER A 46 11.64 -24.18 2.26
C SER A 46 13.09 -24.62 2.07
N GLY A 47 13.32 -25.92 2.19
CA GLY A 47 14.65 -26.53 2.23
C GLY A 47 14.90 -27.26 3.55
N SER A 48 16.13 -27.71 3.75
CA SER A 48 16.47 -28.54 4.92
C SER A 48 17.82 -28.21 5.55
N SER A 49 18.53 -27.20 5.07
CA SER A 49 19.85 -26.85 5.60
C SER A 49 20.08 -25.34 5.61
N GLY A 50 21.25 -24.91 6.11
CA GLY A 50 21.56 -23.52 6.34
C GLY A 50 20.96 -23.00 7.65
N GLU A 51 21.29 -21.75 7.96
CA GLU A 51 20.83 -21.04 9.15
C GLU A 51 19.89 -19.91 8.74
N ILE A 52 18.71 -19.89 9.36
CA ILE A 52 17.69 -18.87 9.15
C ILE A 52 17.70 -17.93 10.36
N GLN A 53 17.74 -16.62 10.10
CA GLN A 53 17.58 -15.59 11.12
C GLN A 53 16.33 -14.77 10.79
N VAL A 54 15.46 -14.63 11.80
CA VAL A 54 14.19 -13.90 11.70
C VAL A 54 14.10 -12.91 12.85
N THR A 55 13.95 -11.64 12.50
CA THR A 55 13.64 -10.54 13.42
C THR A 55 12.52 -9.68 12.83
N GLY A 56 12.09 -8.65 13.55
CA GLY A 56 11.14 -7.68 13.01
C GLY A 56 11.65 -6.93 11.77
N SER A 57 12.97 -6.78 11.59
CA SER A 57 13.57 -6.00 10.51
C SER A 57 14.54 -6.79 9.63
N GLU A 58 14.62 -8.11 9.81
CA GLU A 58 15.50 -8.98 9.02
C GLU A 58 14.89 -10.37 8.85
N LEU A 59 14.87 -10.84 7.60
CA LEU A 59 14.75 -12.25 7.24
C LEU A 59 16.02 -12.60 6.47
N SER A 60 16.93 -13.40 7.04
CA SER A 60 18.15 -13.83 6.34
C SER A 60 18.35 -15.34 6.38
N TRP A 61 18.94 -15.87 5.32
CA TRP A 61 19.15 -17.30 5.12
C TRP A 61 20.49 -17.56 4.43
N GLY A 62 20.97 -18.80 4.53
CA GLY A 62 22.24 -19.23 3.93
C GLY A 62 23.15 -19.93 4.93
N SER A 63 24.46 -19.72 4.83
CA SER A 63 25.44 -20.33 5.72
C SER A 63 25.27 -19.85 7.16
N GLY A 64 25.44 -20.78 8.10
CA GLY A 64 25.71 -20.43 9.49
C GLY A 64 27.19 -20.07 9.71
N SER A 65 27.56 -19.81 10.96
CA SER A 65 28.97 -19.59 11.32
C SER A 65 29.82 -20.81 10.96
N TYR A 66 31.01 -20.57 10.41
CA TYR A 66 31.93 -21.61 9.96
C TYR A 66 33.37 -21.33 10.41
N CYS A 67 34.23 -22.35 10.34
CA CYS A 67 35.65 -22.20 10.63
C CYS A 67 36.42 -21.90 9.34
N SER A 68 37.12 -20.76 9.26
CA SER A 68 37.98 -20.45 8.10
C SER A 68 39.32 -21.19 8.08
N GLY A 69 39.53 -22.09 9.06
CA GLY A 69 40.72 -22.92 9.21
C GLY A 69 40.36 -24.41 9.21
N MET A 70 40.95 -25.17 10.14
CA MET A 70 40.62 -26.58 10.29
C MET A 70 39.44 -26.75 11.23
N ASP A 71 38.32 -27.27 10.72
CA ASP A 71 37.25 -27.78 11.55
C ASP A 71 37.55 -29.23 11.94
N THR A 72 37.63 -29.50 13.24
CA THR A 72 37.95 -30.81 13.79
C THR A 72 36.95 -31.16 14.89
N TRP A 73 36.91 -32.43 15.31
CA TRP A 73 36.07 -32.83 16.45
C TRP A 73 36.41 -32.05 17.75
N LEU A 74 37.63 -31.49 17.85
CA LEU A 74 38.08 -30.66 18.98
C LEU A 74 37.66 -29.19 18.86
N GLY A 75 36.91 -28.83 17.82
CA GLY A 75 36.46 -27.46 17.52
C GLY A 75 37.24 -26.81 16.38
N CYS A 76 36.95 -25.53 16.17
CA CYS A 76 37.56 -24.71 15.12
C CYS A 76 39.01 -24.32 15.50
N TRP A 77 39.96 -24.85 14.75
CA TRP A 77 41.36 -24.42 14.76
C TRP A 77 41.58 -23.39 13.64
N GLY A 78 40.99 -22.22 13.86
CA GLY A 78 40.97 -21.10 12.93
C GLY A 78 40.14 -19.94 13.50
N THR A 79 39.66 -19.07 12.64
CA THR A 79 38.71 -18.02 13.02
C THR A 79 37.30 -18.51 12.77
N THR A 80 36.43 -18.41 13.78
CA THR A 80 34.99 -18.54 13.56
C THR A 80 34.52 -17.30 12.80
N VAL A 81 34.04 -17.53 11.58
CA VAL A 81 33.48 -16.50 10.72
C VAL A 81 31.96 -16.59 10.80
N THR A 82 31.32 -15.46 11.09
CA THR A 82 29.88 -15.30 10.93
C THR A 82 29.63 -14.60 9.60
N PRO A 83 29.04 -15.27 8.61
CA PRO A 83 28.71 -14.65 7.33
C PRO A 83 27.86 -13.38 7.48
N ASP A 84 28.19 -12.33 6.73
CA ASP A 84 27.38 -11.10 6.64
C ASP A 84 26.83 -10.99 5.21
N PHE A 85 25.50 -10.89 5.07
CA PHE A 85 24.83 -10.73 3.77
C PHE A 85 25.22 -9.42 3.06
N ARG A 86 25.82 -8.45 3.76
CA ARG A 86 26.35 -7.21 3.18
C ARG A 86 27.78 -7.35 2.65
N SER A 87 28.45 -8.44 3.00
CA SER A 87 29.84 -8.69 2.63
C SER A 87 30.02 -10.16 2.25
N PRO A 88 29.41 -10.62 1.13
CA PRO A 88 29.51 -12.00 0.69
C PRO A 88 30.96 -12.36 0.35
N SER A 89 31.28 -13.63 0.54
CA SER A 89 32.48 -14.27 0.00
C SER A 89 32.24 -14.75 -1.44
N THR A 90 33.30 -15.19 -2.11
CA THR A 90 33.19 -15.84 -3.43
C THR A 90 32.69 -17.29 -3.33
N ASP A 91 32.56 -17.84 -2.12
CA ASP A 91 32.13 -19.21 -1.86
C ASP A 91 30.66 -19.22 -1.44
N ALA A 92 29.82 -19.82 -2.29
CA ALA A 92 28.39 -19.90 -2.06
C ALA A 92 28.02 -20.69 -0.79
N ASP A 93 28.94 -21.53 -0.32
CA ASP A 93 28.78 -22.27 0.93
C ASP A 93 28.99 -21.40 2.17
N HIS A 94 29.52 -20.19 2.04
CA HIS A 94 29.83 -19.30 3.15
C HIS A 94 29.01 -17.99 3.13
N ASN A 95 28.03 -17.89 2.24
CA ASN A 95 27.27 -16.66 2.02
C ASN A 95 25.89 -16.71 2.66
N ARG A 96 25.29 -15.52 2.83
CA ARG A 96 23.89 -15.32 3.25
C ARG A 96 23.21 -14.34 2.33
N SER A 97 21.93 -14.55 2.05
CA SER A 97 21.03 -13.58 1.43
C SER A 97 20.05 -13.07 2.47
N ALA A 98 19.45 -11.90 2.23
CA ALA A 98 18.55 -11.31 3.21
C ALA A 98 17.49 -10.39 2.59
N LEU A 99 16.32 -10.34 3.22
CA LEU A 99 15.42 -9.19 3.15
C LEU A 99 15.54 -8.40 4.45
N THR A 100 15.82 -7.11 4.34
CA THR A 100 15.94 -6.22 5.50
C THR A 100 15.00 -5.04 5.39
N ILE A 101 14.52 -4.59 6.54
CA ILE A 101 13.81 -3.33 6.68
C ILE A 101 14.79 -2.27 7.18
N GLY A 102 14.84 -1.16 6.46
CA GLY A 102 15.65 0.01 6.76
C GLY A 102 14.80 1.25 7.01
N ASN A 103 15.46 2.40 7.09
CA ASN A 103 14.86 3.70 7.35
C ASN A 103 15.18 4.65 6.19
N GLY A 104 14.15 5.06 5.45
CA GLY A 104 14.31 5.94 4.29
C GLY A 104 14.75 7.35 4.63
N VAL A 105 14.50 7.80 5.86
CA VAL A 105 14.90 9.14 6.32
C VAL A 105 16.41 9.18 6.62
N THR A 106 16.96 8.13 7.22
CA THR A 106 18.40 8.04 7.52
C THR A 106 19.21 7.40 6.39
N ASN A 107 18.54 6.81 5.39
CA ASN A 107 19.11 5.96 4.34
C ASN A 107 19.78 4.68 4.86
N ASP A 108 19.47 4.27 6.09
CA ASP A 108 19.92 2.97 6.59
C ASP A 108 19.12 1.86 5.90
N LEU A 109 19.80 0.84 5.37
CA LEU A 109 19.14 -0.28 4.68
C LEU A 109 18.77 -1.44 5.64
N THR A 110 19.13 -1.30 6.92
CA THR A 110 18.93 -2.30 7.98
C THR A 110 18.58 -1.60 9.29
N GLY A 111 18.02 -2.34 10.25
CA GLY A 111 17.79 -1.84 11.62
C GLY A 111 16.34 -1.45 11.91
N GLY A 112 15.48 -1.37 10.90
CA GLY A 112 14.06 -1.06 11.03
C GLY A 112 13.75 0.43 11.17
N GLY A 113 12.53 0.73 11.61
CA GLY A 113 12.05 2.09 11.87
C GLY A 113 11.94 2.43 13.37
N PRO A 114 11.13 3.46 13.71
CA PRO A 114 10.30 4.25 12.81
C PRO A 114 11.10 5.29 12.00
N ALA A 115 10.68 5.52 10.75
CA ALA A 115 11.01 6.70 9.97
C ALA A 115 10.12 7.87 10.43
N VAL A 116 10.74 9.00 10.77
CA VAL A 116 10.05 10.16 11.34
C VAL A 116 10.35 11.41 10.52
N GLY A 117 9.34 12.26 10.34
CA GLY A 117 9.47 13.47 9.54
C GLY A 117 8.20 14.31 9.54
N SER A 118 8.07 15.20 8.56
CA SER A 118 6.85 15.97 8.30
C SER A 118 6.41 15.81 6.86
N VAL A 119 5.10 15.89 6.62
CA VAL A 119 4.47 15.80 5.30
C VAL A 119 3.36 16.85 5.16
N ALA A 120 3.32 17.52 4.02
CA ALA A 120 2.26 18.45 3.66
C ALA A 120 1.01 17.69 3.22
N THR A 121 -0.17 18.23 3.55
CA THR A 121 -1.43 17.64 3.08
C THR A 121 -1.71 18.06 1.65
N VAL A 122 -1.96 17.10 0.77
CA VAL A 122 -2.41 17.33 -0.60
C VAL A 122 -3.87 17.79 -0.58
N VAL A 123 -4.13 18.98 -1.10
CA VAL A 123 -5.45 19.61 -1.08
C VAL A 123 -6.03 19.87 -2.47
N ASP A 124 -5.24 19.70 -3.52
CA ASP A 124 -5.63 19.93 -4.93
C ASP A 124 -5.82 18.64 -5.72
N GLY A 125 -5.66 17.48 -5.07
CA GLY A 125 -5.83 16.16 -5.66
C GLY A 125 -4.62 15.65 -6.46
N SER A 126 -3.46 16.30 -6.40
CA SER A 126 -2.23 15.83 -7.03
C SER A 126 -1.04 15.94 -6.08
N ALA A 127 -0.31 14.84 -5.87
CA ALA A 127 0.89 14.84 -5.03
C ALA A 127 2.13 15.16 -5.89
N ASP A 128 2.31 16.44 -6.20
CA ASP A 128 3.30 16.92 -7.17
C ASP A 128 4.53 17.58 -6.50
N ASP A 129 4.46 17.92 -5.21
CA ASP A 129 5.58 18.44 -4.42
C ASP A 129 6.23 17.32 -3.57
N ALA A 130 7.55 17.34 -3.47
CA ALA A 130 8.29 16.43 -2.59
C ALA A 130 7.87 16.58 -1.11
N ALA A 131 7.44 17.77 -0.69
CA ALA A 131 6.93 17.99 0.67
C ALA A 131 5.61 17.27 0.96
N GLU A 132 4.85 16.90 -0.07
CA GLU A 132 3.58 16.17 0.03
C GLU A 132 3.77 14.65 0.15
N ILE A 133 5.03 14.20 0.03
CA ILE A 133 5.42 12.79 0.12
C ILE A 133 6.18 12.55 1.43
N GLY A 134 5.55 11.83 2.35
CA GLY A 134 6.19 11.32 3.56
C GLY A 134 7.08 10.12 3.23
N VAL A 135 8.35 10.19 3.62
CA VAL A 135 9.32 9.10 3.45
C VAL A 135 9.27 8.14 4.64
N GLY A 136 8.93 6.88 4.39
CA GLY A 136 8.80 5.84 5.40
C GLY A 136 10.05 4.96 5.59
N THR A 137 9.82 3.69 5.91
CA THR A 137 10.87 2.64 5.94
C THR A 137 11.17 2.11 4.54
N SER A 138 12.32 1.46 4.38
CA SER A 138 12.70 0.79 3.12
C SER A 138 12.70 -0.72 3.29
N LEU A 139 12.59 -1.45 2.18
CA LEU A 139 12.84 -2.89 2.12
C LEU A 139 13.94 -3.15 1.10
N THR A 140 15.01 -3.82 1.55
CA THR A 140 16.17 -4.15 0.71
C THR A 140 16.31 -5.66 0.60
N HIS A 141 16.44 -6.14 -0.63
CA HIS A 141 16.89 -7.48 -0.92
C HIS A 141 18.39 -7.51 -1.19
N TRP A 142 19.10 -8.33 -0.43
CA TRP A 142 20.53 -8.61 -0.56
C TRP A 142 20.67 -9.99 -1.21
N ASN A 143 20.89 -10.00 -2.53
CA ASN A 143 21.01 -11.24 -3.27
C ASN A 143 22.48 -11.64 -3.39
N ASN A 144 22.86 -12.75 -2.77
CA ASN A 144 24.19 -13.31 -2.84
C ASN A 144 24.14 -14.74 -3.33
N ARG A 145 25.21 -15.19 -3.99
CA ARG A 145 25.31 -16.60 -4.40
C ARG A 145 25.25 -17.50 -3.19
N LEU A 146 24.23 -18.36 -3.15
CA LEU A 146 24.04 -19.36 -2.11
C LEU A 146 24.24 -20.78 -2.63
N SER A 147 24.63 -21.66 -1.72
CA SER A 147 24.62 -23.10 -1.96
C SER A 147 23.19 -23.59 -2.17
N SER A 148 22.95 -24.36 -3.23
CA SER A 148 21.63 -24.93 -3.56
C SER A 148 21.01 -25.84 -2.49
N ARG A 149 21.78 -26.22 -1.47
CA ARG A 149 21.29 -26.99 -0.32
C ARG A 149 20.56 -26.13 0.71
N TYR A 150 20.81 -24.83 0.75
CA TYR A 150 20.30 -23.95 1.78
C TYR A 150 18.79 -23.75 1.64
N SER A 151 18.16 -23.53 2.79
CA SER A 151 16.76 -23.15 2.82
C SER A 151 16.63 -21.72 2.31
N THR A 152 15.59 -21.46 1.51
CA THR A 152 15.36 -20.16 0.89
C THR A 152 13.99 -19.64 1.28
N LEU A 153 13.84 -18.32 1.33
CA LEU A 153 12.54 -17.69 1.55
C LEU A 153 11.61 -18.03 0.39
N GLU A 154 10.32 -18.19 0.64
CA GLU A 154 9.30 -18.35 -0.41
C GLU A 154 8.22 -17.28 -0.33
N TRP A 155 7.97 -16.79 0.88
CA TRP A 155 6.84 -15.93 1.19
C TRP A 155 7.07 -15.22 2.52
N GLY A 156 6.49 -14.03 2.66
CA GLY A 156 6.36 -13.38 3.96
C GLY A 156 5.29 -12.30 3.98
N ARG A 157 5.08 -11.75 5.18
CA ARG A 157 4.17 -10.63 5.42
C ARG A 157 4.86 -9.52 6.19
N VAL A 158 4.71 -8.30 5.69
CA VAL A 158 5.18 -7.06 6.33
C VAL A 158 3.96 -6.32 6.86
N ALA A 159 3.97 -6.01 8.15
CA ALA A 159 2.99 -5.12 8.77
C ALA A 159 3.57 -3.71 8.84
N THR A 160 2.79 -2.72 8.43
CA THR A 160 3.17 -1.30 8.45
C THR A 160 2.24 -0.51 9.36
N SER A 161 2.78 0.48 10.07
CA SER A 161 2.01 1.41 10.89
C SER A 161 2.40 2.84 10.61
N LEU A 162 1.43 3.75 10.63
CA LEU A 162 1.64 5.16 10.47
C LEU A 162 0.86 5.93 11.54
N THR A 163 1.58 6.70 12.34
CA THR A 163 1.01 7.67 13.28
C THR A 163 1.22 9.07 12.72
N LEU A 164 0.15 9.86 12.65
CA LEU A 164 0.17 11.24 12.20
C LEU A 164 -0.07 12.19 13.39
N THR A 165 0.67 13.27 13.47
CA THR A 165 0.53 14.32 14.48
C THR A 165 0.36 15.65 13.76
N PRO A 166 -0.76 16.36 13.93
CA PRO A 166 -0.97 17.63 13.24
C PRO A 166 0.03 18.68 13.74
N GLU A 167 0.68 19.37 12.80
CA GLU A 167 1.68 20.42 13.08
C GLU A 167 1.12 21.81 12.73
N LEU A 168 0.47 21.94 11.57
CA LEU A 168 -0.12 23.20 11.08
C LEU A 168 -1.59 23.02 10.68
N PRO A 169 -2.46 24.02 10.93
CA PRO A 169 -2.14 25.35 11.47
C PRO A 169 -1.97 25.40 13.00
N ALA A 170 -2.35 24.33 13.70
CA ALA A 170 -2.19 24.21 15.14
C ALA A 170 -1.86 22.76 15.51
N SER A 171 -1.08 22.59 16.57
CA SER A 171 -0.78 21.27 17.10
C SER A 171 -2.01 20.64 17.77
N GLY A 172 -2.06 19.32 17.74
CA GLY A 172 -3.18 18.53 18.22
C GLY A 172 -2.78 17.12 18.60
N ALA A 173 -3.78 16.29 18.93
CA ALA A 173 -3.52 14.91 19.33
C ALA A 173 -3.11 14.06 18.12
N SER A 174 -2.14 13.18 18.32
CA SER A 174 -1.77 12.20 17.30
C SER A 174 -2.92 11.24 17.00
N VAL A 175 -2.99 10.80 15.75
CA VAL A 175 -3.92 9.78 15.27
C VAL A 175 -3.14 8.62 14.67
N ASP A 176 -3.44 7.42 15.15
CA ASP A 176 -2.96 6.20 14.51
C ASP A 176 -3.85 5.91 13.30
N THR A 177 -3.21 5.83 12.14
CA THR A 177 -3.88 5.40 10.93
C THR A 177 -3.98 3.88 10.93
N ARG A 178 -4.68 3.33 9.93
CA ARG A 178 -4.87 1.87 9.84
C ARG A 178 -3.54 1.17 9.50
N THR A 179 -3.24 0.08 10.20
CA THR A 179 -2.16 -0.85 9.82
C THR A 179 -2.44 -1.47 8.46
N LEU A 180 -1.46 -1.44 7.56
CA LEU A 180 -1.50 -2.15 6.29
C LEU A 180 -0.51 -3.30 6.32
N ASP A 181 -1.02 -4.48 5.99
CA ASP A 181 -0.22 -5.68 5.88
C ASP A 181 -0.06 -6.02 4.39
N PHE A 182 1.18 -6.22 3.95
CA PHE A 182 1.52 -6.63 2.59
C PHE A 182 2.09 -8.03 2.61
N GLU A 183 1.52 -8.90 1.79
CA GLU A 183 2.09 -10.21 1.50
C GLU A 183 3.00 -10.11 0.30
N PHE A 184 4.15 -10.76 0.40
CA PHE A 184 5.10 -10.86 -0.70
C PHE A 184 5.48 -12.32 -0.93
N PHE A 185 5.89 -12.58 -2.16
CA PHE A 185 6.34 -13.87 -2.65
C PHE A 185 7.79 -13.71 -3.07
N PHE A 186 8.59 -14.72 -2.78
CA PHE A 186 10.01 -14.69 -3.04
C PHE A 186 10.44 -15.95 -3.77
N LYS A 187 11.40 -15.80 -4.66
CA LYS A 187 12.04 -16.92 -5.34
C LYS A 187 13.54 -16.69 -5.42
N GLU A 188 14.28 -17.47 -4.62
CA GLU A 188 15.68 -17.73 -4.90
C GLU A 188 15.76 -18.60 -6.16
N THR A 189 16.41 -18.09 -7.19
CA THR A 189 16.51 -18.74 -8.49
C THR A 189 17.78 -19.56 -8.59
N ALA A 190 17.78 -20.54 -9.49
CA ALA A 190 19.01 -21.26 -9.78
C ALA A 190 19.94 -20.35 -10.58
N ASN A 191 21.16 -20.15 -10.08
CA ASN A 191 22.20 -19.34 -10.71
C ASN A 191 22.66 -19.80 -12.11
N GLN A 192 22.20 -20.96 -12.55
CA GLN A 192 22.52 -21.55 -13.84
C GLN A 192 21.25 -22.16 -14.44
N GLY A 193 21.15 -22.13 -15.77
CA GLY A 193 20.06 -22.74 -16.52
C GLY A 193 19.30 -21.71 -17.35
N THR A 194 18.03 -21.99 -17.59
CA THR A 194 17.12 -21.03 -18.24
C THR A 194 16.47 -20.17 -17.17
N CYS A 195 16.78 -18.88 -17.18
CA CYS A 195 16.11 -17.92 -16.31
C CYS A 195 14.68 -17.69 -16.78
N ALA A 196 13.80 -17.31 -15.84
CA ALA A 196 12.44 -16.93 -16.19
C ALA A 196 12.44 -15.61 -16.97
N GLY A 197 11.56 -15.51 -17.98
CA GLY A 197 11.38 -14.30 -18.76
C GLY A 197 12.57 -14.00 -19.66
N ASP A 198 12.97 -12.73 -19.69
CA ASP A 198 14.08 -12.22 -20.49
C ASP A 198 15.40 -12.08 -19.69
N SER A 199 15.41 -12.57 -18.46
CA SER A 199 16.57 -12.51 -17.57
C SER A 199 17.76 -13.33 -18.09
N THR A 200 18.98 -12.87 -17.81
CA THR A 200 20.23 -13.56 -18.19
C THR A 200 20.88 -14.25 -17.00
N ASN A 201 21.76 -15.23 -17.27
CA ASN A 201 22.56 -15.87 -16.22
C ASN A 201 23.66 -14.94 -15.67
N PRO A 202 23.99 -15.03 -14.37
CA PRO A 202 23.27 -15.77 -13.34
C PRO A 202 21.85 -15.24 -13.13
N CYS A 203 20.88 -16.15 -12.98
CA CYS A 203 19.48 -15.75 -12.89
C CYS A 203 19.26 -14.85 -11.68
N PRO A 204 18.51 -13.74 -11.83
CA PRO A 204 18.21 -12.87 -10.72
C PRO A 204 17.11 -13.48 -9.86
N ASP A 205 17.19 -13.21 -8.57
CA ASP A 205 16.15 -13.54 -7.63
C ASP A 205 14.95 -12.61 -7.76
N LEU A 206 13.78 -13.18 -7.49
CA LEU A 206 12.51 -12.52 -7.74
C LEU A 206 11.80 -12.20 -6.43
N PHE A 207 11.30 -10.97 -6.36
CA PHE A 207 10.37 -10.52 -5.33
C PHE A 207 9.06 -10.14 -6.01
N GLY A 208 7.93 -10.64 -5.52
CA GLY A 208 6.61 -10.43 -6.11
C GLY A 208 5.54 -10.03 -5.11
N LEU A 209 4.57 -9.28 -5.60
CA LEU A 209 3.37 -8.81 -4.92
C LEU A 209 2.16 -9.18 -5.78
N LEU A 210 1.06 -9.59 -5.13
CA LEU A 210 -0.20 -9.92 -5.84
C LEU A 210 -0.85 -8.69 -6.50
N ALA A 211 -0.66 -7.51 -5.89
CA ALA A 211 -0.94 -6.20 -6.45
C ALA A 211 -0.32 -5.15 -5.52
N VAL A 212 0.24 -4.06 -6.05
CA VAL A 212 0.40 -2.86 -5.23
C VAL A 212 -0.97 -2.22 -5.10
N GLN A 213 -1.45 -2.11 -3.87
CA GLN A 213 -2.63 -1.31 -3.62
C GLN A 213 -2.14 0.10 -3.26
N THR A 214 -2.21 1.02 -4.21
CA THR A 214 -2.24 2.46 -3.91
C THR A 214 -3.62 2.74 -3.31
N LEU A 215 -3.71 2.71 -1.99
CA LEU A 215 -4.98 2.77 -1.26
C LEU A 215 -5.23 4.18 -0.76
N ASP A 216 -6.35 4.81 -1.09
CA ASP A 216 -6.83 6.01 -0.39
C ASP A 216 -7.56 5.60 0.90
N ILE A 217 -6.82 5.43 2.01
CA ILE A 217 -7.37 4.90 3.27
C ILE A 217 -7.95 6.04 4.10
N PRO A 218 -9.26 6.04 4.39
CA PRO A 218 -9.88 7.13 5.12
C PRO A 218 -9.57 7.09 6.61
N PHE A 219 -9.31 8.27 7.18
CA PHE A 219 -9.33 8.51 8.61
C PHE A 219 -9.99 9.87 8.91
N LEU A 220 -10.55 9.99 10.11
CA LEU A 220 -11.20 11.22 10.57
C LEU A 220 -10.31 11.94 11.57
N TYR A 221 -10.15 13.24 11.39
CA TYR A 221 -9.50 14.11 12.37
C TYR A 221 -10.23 15.46 12.47
N ASP A 222 -10.66 15.80 13.68
CA ASP A 222 -11.39 17.04 14.01
C ASP A 222 -12.60 17.31 13.08
N GLY A 223 -13.34 16.25 12.74
CA GLY A 223 -14.50 16.32 11.85
C GLY A 223 -14.18 16.43 10.35
N ASN A 224 -12.91 16.48 9.95
CA ASN A 224 -12.47 16.38 8.57
C ASN A 224 -12.13 14.93 8.21
N GLU A 225 -12.41 14.54 6.97
CA GLU A 225 -11.97 13.28 6.38
C GLU A 225 -10.68 13.51 5.61
N TYR A 226 -9.71 12.62 5.85
CA TYR A 226 -8.43 12.58 5.16
C TYR A 226 -8.22 11.18 4.61
N LEU A 227 -7.37 11.07 3.60
CA LEU A 227 -6.97 9.82 2.98
C LEU A 227 -5.46 9.67 3.13
N VAL A 228 -5.00 8.48 3.47
CA VAL A 228 -3.57 8.11 3.37
C VAL A 228 -3.41 7.24 2.15
N SER A 229 -2.55 7.68 1.22
CA SER A 229 -2.20 6.97 -0.01
C SER A 229 -0.81 6.39 0.08
N LEU A 230 -0.67 5.06 0.03
CA LEU A 230 0.63 4.39 0.05
C LEU A 230 1.27 4.40 -1.35
N LEU A 231 2.56 4.72 -1.38
CA LEU A 231 3.39 4.80 -2.57
C LEU A 231 4.62 3.88 -2.37
N LEU A 232 5.00 3.15 -3.41
CA LEU A 232 6.27 2.41 -3.42
C LEU A 232 7.20 3.09 -4.41
N GLN A 233 8.37 3.51 -3.93
CA GLN A 233 9.34 4.28 -4.70
C GLN A 233 10.73 3.63 -4.69
N ASP A 234 11.65 4.09 -5.52
CA ASP A 234 13.08 3.77 -5.40
C ASP A 234 13.72 4.69 -4.34
N ALA A 235 14.99 4.43 -4.06
CA ALA A 235 15.79 5.26 -3.13
C ALA A 235 15.94 6.73 -3.58
N SER A 236 15.60 7.07 -4.82
CA SER A 236 15.64 8.43 -5.37
C SER A 236 14.24 9.06 -5.53
N GLY A 237 13.17 8.40 -5.06
CA GLY A 237 11.79 8.85 -5.19
C GLY A 237 11.11 8.57 -6.54
N GLY A 238 11.76 7.80 -7.43
CA GLY A 238 11.20 7.32 -8.68
C GLY A 238 10.28 6.11 -8.51
N VAL A 239 9.61 5.68 -9.58
CA VAL A 239 8.66 4.54 -9.60
C VAL A 239 9.33 3.17 -9.82
N ALA A 240 10.64 3.13 -10.07
CA ALA A 240 11.40 1.88 -9.98
C ALA A 240 11.62 1.54 -8.48
N PRO A 241 12.02 0.33 -8.05
CA PRO A 241 12.23 -0.89 -8.82
C PRO A 241 10.96 -1.72 -8.99
N ILE A 242 9.82 -1.35 -8.37
CA ILE A 242 8.58 -2.12 -8.47
C ILE A 242 7.95 -1.89 -9.85
N ALA A 243 7.91 -2.94 -10.66
CA ALA A 243 7.35 -2.92 -11.99
C ALA A 243 6.49 -4.16 -12.24
N THR A 244 5.75 -4.14 -13.35
CA THR A 244 5.12 -5.37 -13.85
C THR A 244 6.21 -6.35 -14.26
N LEU A 245 6.20 -7.55 -13.67
CA LEU A 245 7.14 -8.62 -14.02
C LEU A 245 6.67 -9.35 -15.28
N HIS A 246 7.59 -10.08 -15.93
CA HIS A 246 7.22 -10.93 -17.06
C HIS A 246 6.33 -12.08 -16.59
N GLU A 247 5.47 -12.59 -17.48
CA GLU A 247 4.53 -13.67 -17.13
C GLU A 247 5.23 -14.91 -16.58
N GLU A 248 6.40 -15.25 -17.13
CA GLU A 248 7.22 -16.39 -16.68
C GLU A 248 7.81 -16.18 -15.28
N GLU A 249 8.12 -14.94 -14.91
CA GLU A 249 8.64 -14.59 -13.59
C GLU A 249 7.52 -14.59 -12.55
N CYS A 250 6.34 -14.06 -12.91
CA CYS A 250 5.14 -14.22 -12.11
C CYS A 250 4.82 -15.71 -11.88
N ALA A 251 4.89 -16.53 -12.93
CA ALA A 251 4.68 -17.97 -12.82
C ALA A 251 5.72 -18.64 -11.90
N ALA A 252 7.00 -18.24 -11.97
CA ALA A 252 8.05 -18.74 -11.08
C ALA A 252 7.81 -18.39 -9.60
N LEU A 253 7.16 -17.26 -9.33
CA LEU A 253 6.70 -16.84 -8.00
C LEU A 253 5.38 -17.50 -7.57
N GLY A 254 4.74 -18.28 -8.45
CA GLY A 254 3.41 -18.87 -8.20
C GLY A 254 2.27 -17.85 -8.29
N LEU A 255 2.49 -16.73 -8.98
CA LEU A 255 1.55 -15.64 -9.18
C LEU A 255 0.93 -15.65 -10.59
N GLY A 256 -0.19 -14.94 -10.75
CA GLY A 256 -0.82 -14.72 -12.05
C GLY A 256 -0.07 -13.69 -12.91
N ALA A 257 -0.31 -13.71 -14.22
CA ALA A 257 0.21 -12.70 -15.15
C ALA A 257 -0.16 -11.28 -14.70
N GLY A 258 0.76 -10.33 -14.89
CA GLY A 258 0.59 -8.94 -14.45
C GLY A 258 0.93 -8.70 -12.97
N CYS A 259 1.57 -9.66 -12.29
CA CYS A 259 2.10 -9.44 -10.96
C CYS A 259 3.14 -8.31 -10.95
N GLN A 260 3.30 -7.67 -9.79
CA GLN A 260 4.27 -6.59 -9.62
C GLN A 260 5.41 -7.03 -8.71
N GLY A 261 6.57 -6.44 -8.89
CA GLY A 261 7.73 -6.82 -8.11
C GLY A 261 9.03 -6.27 -8.68
N PHE A 262 10.14 -6.84 -8.26
CA PHE A 262 11.45 -6.51 -8.78
C PHE A 262 12.34 -7.75 -8.86
N ARG A 263 13.45 -7.56 -9.58
CA ARG A 263 14.52 -8.52 -9.72
C ARG A 263 15.73 -7.99 -8.97
N THR A 264 16.49 -8.88 -8.35
CA THR A 264 17.80 -8.53 -7.81
C THR A 264 18.84 -9.41 -8.47
N ALA A 265 19.77 -8.79 -9.20
CA ALA A 265 20.88 -9.53 -9.78
C ALA A 265 21.75 -10.16 -8.68
N GLU A 266 22.42 -11.27 -9.00
CA GLU A 266 23.36 -11.91 -8.08
C GLU A 266 24.46 -10.97 -7.62
N GLU A 267 24.84 -11.09 -6.35
CA GLU A 267 25.84 -10.26 -5.67
C GLU A 267 25.50 -8.76 -5.69
N GLN A 268 24.22 -8.42 -5.81
CA GLN A 268 23.70 -7.05 -5.78
C GLN A 268 22.60 -6.90 -4.73
N ALA A 269 22.25 -5.64 -4.44
CA ALA A 269 21.11 -5.32 -3.63
C ALA A 269 20.08 -4.50 -4.41
N THR A 270 18.80 -4.71 -4.13
CA THR A 270 17.70 -3.91 -4.67
C THR A 270 16.84 -3.41 -3.52
N THR A 271 16.58 -2.11 -3.50
CA THR A 271 15.81 -1.45 -2.45
C THR A 271 14.59 -0.77 -3.05
N PHE A 272 13.44 -0.94 -2.40
CA PHE A 272 12.31 -0.04 -2.57
C PHE A 272 11.97 0.63 -1.24
N GLN A 273 11.31 1.77 -1.36
CA GLN A 273 10.99 2.69 -0.28
C GLN A 273 9.47 2.73 -0.11
N PHE A 274 8.99 2.52 1.11
CA PHE A 274 7.61 2.86 1.46
C PHE A 274 7.53 4.38 1.61
N ALA A 275 6.64 5.00 0.86
CA ALA A 275 6.32 6.41 0.95
C ALA A 275 4.79 6.57 1.03
N PHE A 276 4.32 7.73 1.45
CA PHE A 276 2.88 7.97 1.52
C PHE A 276 2.55 9.44 1.29
N ALA A 277 1.31 9.70 0.90
CA ALA A 277 0.73 11.03 0.86
C ALA A 277 -0.49 11.08 1.78
N VAL A 278 -0.74 12.25 2.37
CA VAL A 278 -1.97 12.54 3.11
C VAL A 278 -2.77 13.54 2.30
N SER A 279 -4.03 13.27 2.01
CA SER A 279 -4.85 14.13 1.15
C SER A 279 -6.24 14.36 1.71
N THR A 280 -6.90 15.44 1.27
CA THR A 280 -8.34 15.67 1.52
C THR A 280 -9.24 15.16 0.40
N GLU A 281 -8.64 14.75 -0.72
CA GLU A 281 -9.32 14.17 -1.89
C GLU A 281 -8.54 12.95 -2.41
N ALA A 282 -9.24 12.03 -3.07
CA ALA A 282 -8.64 10.79 -3.57
C ALA A 282 -7.57 11.08 -4.64
N LEU A 283 -6.36 10.57 -4.45
CA LEU A 283 -5.25 10.74 -5.40
C LEU A 283 -5.33 9.73 -6.56
N PHE A 284 -5.95 8.57 -6.30
CA PHE A 284 -6.13 7.52 -7.30
C PHE A 284 -7.61 7.21 -7.44
N PRO A 285 -8.43 8.15 -7.97
CA PRO A 285 -9.84 7.90 -8.18
C PRO A 285 -9.97 6.65 -9.07
N PRO A 286 -10.83 5.67 -8.71
CA PRO A 286 -11.04 4.49 -9.55
C PRO A 286 -11.34 5.01 -10.94
N ALA A 287 -10.51 4.61 -11.92
CA ALA A 287 -10.52 5.13 -13.28
C ALA A 287 -11.96 5.42 -13.66
N ALA A 288 -12.31 6.72 -13.72
CA ALA A 288 -13.70 7.14 -13.79
C ALA A 288 -14.37 6.24 -14.81
N ALA A 289 -15.39 5.48 -14.38
CA ALA A 289 -16.23 4.77 -15.33
C ALA A 289 -16.49 5.77 -16.44
N GLN A 290 -15.93 5.49 -17.63
CA GLN A 290 -15.83 6.44 -18.74
C GLN A 290 -17.09 7.27 -18.73
N PRO A 291 -17.04 8.62 -18.74
CA PRO A 291 -18.23 9.42 -18.60
C PRO A 291 -19.23 8.84 -19.58
N VAL A 292 -20.31 8.24 -19.05
CA VAL A 292 -21.35 7.69 -19.89
C VAL A 292 -21.77 8.91 -20.66
N GLN A 293 -21.36 8.99 -21.93
CA GLN A 293 -21.82 10.02 -22.83
C GLN A 293 -23.32 9.88 -22.72
N SER A 294 -23.94 10.82 -22.03
CA SER A 294 -25.37 10.92 -22.00
C SER A 294 -25.71 11.24 -23.44
N VAL A 295 -26.00 10.19 -24.22
CA VAL A 295 -26.61 10.30 -25.53
C VAL A 295 -27.77 11.26 -25.29
N PRO A 296 -27.77 12.45 -25.90
CA PRO A 296 -28.85 13.40 -25.70
C PRO A 296 -30.12 12.66 -26.05
N LEU A 297 -30.97 12.38 -25.06
CA LEU A 297 -32.29 11.88 -25.37
C LEU A 297 -32.92 12.97 -26.24
N PRO A 298 -33.43 12.64 -27.43
CA PRO A 298 -34.12 13.63 -28.24
C PRO A 298 -35.19 14.26 -27.34
N ALA A 299 -35.09 15.57 -27.16
CA ALA A 299 -35.97 16.33 -26.27
C ALA A 299 -37.42 15.91 -26.52
N PRO A 300 -38.22 15.52 -25.50
CA PRO A 300 -39.64 15.25 -25.67
C PRO A 300 -40.44 16.56 -25.80
N LEU A 301 -39.95 17.52 -26.58
CA LEU A 301 -40.61 18.82 -26.83
C LEU A 301 -41.27 18.91 -28.22
N GLY A 302 -41.34 17.80 -28.97
CA GLY A 302 -41.95 17.77 -30.30
C GLY A 302 -43.39 17.25 -30.39
N LEU A 303 -44.02 16.77 -29.30
CA LEU A 303 -45.23 15.93 -29.42
C LEU A 303 -46.40 16.26 -28.48
N ILE A 304 -46.48 17.49 -27.96
CA ILE A 304 -47.72 18.00 -27.32
C ILE A 304 -48.26 19.27 -28.01
N GLY A 305 -47.49 19.93 -28.89
CA GLY A 305 -47.98 21.05 -29.70
C GLY A 305 -48.82 20.66 -30.93
N GLY A 306 -48.61 19.46 -31.49
CA GLY A 306 -49.32 19.00 -32.69
C GLY A 306 -50.71 18.39 -32.43
N GLY A 307 -50.96 17.90 -31.21
CA GLY A 307 -52.20 17.19 -30.87
C GLY A 307 -53.43 18.08 -30.71
N LEU A 308 -53.27 19.36 -30.37
CA LEU A 308 -54.39 20.27 -30.13
C LEU A 308 -54.84 21.05 -31.38
N LEU A 309 -54.05 21.05 -32.47
CA LEU A 309 -54.47 21.64 -33.74
C LEU A 309 -55.33 20.68 -34.60
N ALA A 310 -55.23 19.35 -34.38
CA ALA A 310 -56.05 18.36 -35.10
C ALA A 310 -57.49 18.20 -34.52
N ALA A 311 -57.69 18.47 -33.23
CA ALA A 311 -59.02 18.43 -32.60
C ALA A 311 -59.87 19.68 -32.89
N GLY A 312 -59.25 20.79 -33.29
CA GLY A 312 -59.94 22.05 -33.64
C GLY A 312 -60.59 22.05 -35.03
N LEU A 313 -60.03 21.33 -36.01
CA LEU A 313 -60.60 21.27 -37.37
C LEU A 313 -61.74 20.26 -37.53
N SER A 314 -61.84 19.24 -36.67
CA SER A 314 -62.91 18.24 -36.75
C SER A 314 -64.28 18.75 -36.28
N ARG A 315 -64.35 19.89 -35.57
CA ARG A 315 -65.62 20.46 -35.08
C ARG A 315 -66.29 21.46 -36.04
N ARG A 316 -65.66 21.82 -37.17
CA ARG A 316 -66.25 22.75 -38.15
C ARG A 316 -66.71 22.11 -39.47
N LEU A 317 -66.43 20.83 -39.71
CA LEU A 317 -66.93 20.12 -40.91
C LEU A 317 -68.15 19.22 -40.66
N GLY A 318 -68.57 19.02 -39.40
CA GLY A 318 -69.76 18.23 -39.05
C GLY A 318 -71.09 18.99 -39.02
N ARG A 319 -71.13 20.26 -39.45
CA ARG A 319 -72.37 21.08 -39.44
C ARG A 319 -72.63 21.77 -40.77
N ARG A 320 -72.47 21.03 -41.87
CA ARG A 320 -73.03 21.34 -43.19
C ARG A 320 -73.17 20.05 -44.00
N GLY A 321 -74.37 19.46 -44.01
CA GLY A 321 -74.74 18.47 -45.01
C GLY A 321 -75.55 17.30 -44.47
N ARG A 322 -76.88 17.47 -44.49
CA ARG A 322 -77.95 16.45 -44.52
C ARG A 322 -77.98 15.40 -43.40
#